data_AF-A0A0U4E3M2-F1
#
_entry.id   AF-A0A0U4E3M2-F1
#
_cell.length_a   1.000
_cell.length_b   1.000
_cell.length_c   1.000
_cell.angle_alpha   90.00
_cell.angle_beta   90.00
_cell.angle_gamma   90.00
#
_symmetry.space_group_name_H-M   'P 1'
#
loop_
_entity.id
_entity.type
_entity.pdbx_description
1 polymer ?
#
loop_
_entity_poly.entity_id
_entity_poly.type
_entity_poly.pdbx_seq_one_letter_code
_entity_poly.pdbx_strand_id
1 'polypeptide(L)'
;MKLLFYILIFGFIVFLNLGLYLPSLLSVDEEDIGKNTNRLKKYKWFQELLSIEEYKQLIVHDKDVRRVIGKFNGKKIDKTFFQNRYRKKLQNTLQQKLNNNFA
;
A
#
# COMPACT_ATOMS: atom_id res chain seq x y z
N MET A 1 -33.99 21.13 -26.11
CA MET A 1 -33.88 19.68 -25.86
C MET A 1 -32.52 19.11 -26.29
N LYS A 2 -32.13 19.18 -27.57
CA LYS A 2 -30.86 18.59 -28.05
C LYS A 2 -29.60 19.18 -27.42
N LEU A 3 -29.51 20.51 -27.26
CA LEU A 3 -28.34 21.15 -26.63
C LEU A 3 -28.14 20.72 -25.16
N LEU A 4 -29.22 20.69 -24.38
CA LEU A 4 -29.23 20.18 -23.00
C LEU A 4 -28.78 18.72 -22.93
N PHE A 5 -29.22 17.90 -23.87
CA PHE A 5 -28.79 16.51 -23.98
C PHE A 5 -27.28 16.38 -24.26
N TYR A 6 -26.72 17.19 -25.17
CA TYR A 6 -25.28 17.20 -25.42
C TYR A 6 -24.46 17.69 -24.22
N ILE A 7 -24.95 18.69 -23.48
CA ILE A 7 -24.31 19.17 -22.25
C ILE A 7 -24.31 18.07 -21.18
N LEU A 8 -25.41 17.35 -21.02
CA LEU A 8 -25.51 16.21 -20.09
C LEU A 8 -24.57 15.06 -20.49
N ILE A 9 -24.52 14.71 -21.77
CA ILE A 9 -23.58 13.69 -22.27
C ILE A 9 -22.14 14.12 -22.06
N PHE A 10 -21.79 15.36 -22.38
CA PHE A 10 -20.44 15.88 -22.18
C PHE A 10 -20.03 15.83 -20.70
N GLY A 11 -20.91 16.28 -19.79
CA GLY A 11 -20.69 16.18 -18.35
C GLY A 11 -20.51 14.74 -17.87
N PHE A 12 -21.32 13.81 -18.39
CA PHE A 12 -21.22 12.39 -18.07
C PHE A 12 -19.91 11.76 -18.56
N ILE A 13 -19.45 12.12 -19.77
CA ILE A 13 -18.15 11.67 -20.31
C ILE A 13 -17.00 12.18 -19.44
N VAL A 14 -17.02 13.44 -19.02
CA VAL A 14 -16.00 14.01 -18.13
C VAL A 14 -16.00 13.29 -16.78
N PHE A 15 -17.18 13.04 -16.21
CA PHE A 15 -17.33 12.31 -14.95
C PHE A 15 -16.79 10.87 -15.03
N LEU A 16 -17.14 10.12 -16.09
CA LEU A 16 -16.63 8.77 -16.33
C LEU A 16 -15.12 8.76 -16.50
N ASN A 17 -14.56 9.71 -17.25
CA ASN A 17 -13.12 9.83 -17.40
C ASN A 17 -12.43 10.07 -16.04
N LEU A 18 -12.94 10.99 -15.22
CA LEU A 18 -12.39 11.26 -13.88
C LEU A 18 -12.41 10.02 -12.98
N GLY A 19 -13.51 9.25 -13.03
CA GLY A 19 -13.68 7.98 -12.32
C GLY A 19 -12.61 6.93 -12.62
N LEU A 20 -12.09 6.91 -13.85
CA LEU A 20 -11.05 5.96 -14.28
C LEU A 20 -9.64 6.34 -13.75
N TYR A 21 -9.39 7.61 -13.46
CA TYR A 21 -8.09 8.07 -12.93
C TYR A 21 -8.01 8.08 -11.40
N LEU A 22 -9.15 8.05 -10.71
CA LEU A 22 -9.26 7.97 -9.24
C LEU A 22 -8.45 6.83 -8.59
N PRO A 23 -8.42 5.60 -9.12
CA PRO A 23 -7.62 4.51 -8.55
C PRO A 23 -6.12 4.79 -8.53
N SER A 24 -5.62 5.57 -9.49
CA SER A 24 -4.21 5.96 -9.59
C SER A 24 -3.84 6.99 -8.53
N LEU A 25 -4.75 7.93 -8.21
CA LEU A 25 -4.54 8.93 -7.15
C LEU A 25 -4.59 8.34 -5.74
N LEU A 26 -5.29 7.22 -5.56
CA LEU A 26 -5.32 6.45 -4.31
C LEU A 26 -4.26 5.32 -4.28
N SER A 27 -3.47 5.21 -5.34
CA SER A 27 -2.39 4.23 -5.39
C SER A 27 -1.24 4.72 -4.52
N VAL A 28 -0.72 3.81 -3.71
CA VAL A 28 0.50 4.04 -2.94
C VAL A 28 1.65 4.02 -3.92
N ASP A 29 2.39 5.12 -4.01
CA ASP A 29 3.55 5.22 -4.88
C ASP A 29 4.83 4.67 -4.21
N GLU A 30 5.90 4.59 -5.00
CA GLU A 30 7.20 4.11 -4.52
C GLU A 30 7.88 5.06 -3.52
N GLU A 31 7.51 6.34 -3.52
CA GLU A 31 8.02 7.32 -2.56
C GLU A 31 7.47 7.02 -1.17
N ASP A 32 6.16 6.79 -1.05
CA ASP A 32 5.50 6.40 0.20
C ASP A 32 6.05 5.08 0.74
N ILE A 33 6.26 4.09 -0.13
CA ILE A 33 6.85 2.79 0.23
C ILE A 33 8.27 3.00 0.75
N GLY A 34 9.11 3.73 0.01
CA GLY A 34 10.51 3.99 0.39
C GLY A 34 10.62 4.75 1.70
N LYS A 35 9.82 5.80 1.88
CA LYS A 35 9.78 6.62 3.09
C LYS A 35 9.36 5.81 4.31
N ASN A 36 8.28 5.03 4.19
CA ASN A 36 7.81 4.19 5.28
C ASN A 36 8.82 3.09 5.60
N THR A 37 9.38 2.43 4.59
CA THR A 37 10.42 1.39 4.76
C THR A 37 11.63 1.94 5.51
N ASN A 38 12.13 3.13 5.12
CA ASN A 38 13.26 3.76 5.78
C ASN A 38 12.97 4.14 7.23
N ARG A 39 11.73 4.55 7.55
CA ARG A 39 11.31 4.78 8.94
C ARG A 39 11.23 3.47 9.73
N LEU A 40 10.64 2.42 9.15
CA LEU A 40 10.45 1.14 9.80
C LEU A 40 11.78 0.45 10.14
N LYS A 41 12.83 0.61 9.32
CA LYS A 41 14.19 0.09 9.57
C LYS A 41 14.78 0.49 10.93
N LYS A 42 14.26 1.54 11.57
CA LYS A 42 14.70 1.98 12.90
C LYS A 42 14.20 1.09 14.04
N TYR A 43 13.18 0.26 13.81
CA TYR A 43 12.57 -0.55 14.86
C TYR A 43 13.04 -2.00 14.81
N LYS A 44 13.39 -2.54 15.98
CA LYS A 44 13.87 -3.91 16.16
C LYS A 44 12.95 -4.96 15.54
N TRP A 45 11.63 -4.83 15.74
CA TRP A 45 10.66 -5.80 15.20
C TRP A 45 10.68 -5.87 13.67
N PHE A 46 11.00 -4.77 12.98
CA PHE A 46 11.08 -4.77 11.52
C PHE A 46 12.43 -5.31 11.04
N GLN A 47 13.50 -5.04 11.78
CA GLN A 47 14.81 -5.64 11.55
C GLN A 47 14.77 -7.17 11.71
N GLU A 48 14.03 -7.67 12.71
CA GLU A 48 13.78 -9.10 12.90
C GLU A 48 13.08 -9.71 11.68
N LEU A 49 12.11 -9.02 11.07
CA LEU A 49 11.48 -9.49 9.83
C LEU A 49 12.46 -9.50 8.65
N LEU A 50 13.33 -8.50 8.54
CA LEU A 50 14.35 -8.42 7.49
C LEU A 50 15.48 -9.44 7.67
N SER A 51 15.69 -9.99 8.87
CA SER A 51 16.69 -11.03 9.11
C SER A 51 16.28 -12.41 8.58
N ILE A 52 14.99 -12.61 8.29
CA ILE A 52 14.47 -13.83 7.67
C ILE A 52 14.49 -13.62 6.15
N GLU A 53 15.27 -14.43 5.43
CA GLU A 53 15.55 -14.17 4.01
C GLU A 53 14.28 -14.23 3.15
N GLU A 54 13.37 -15.17 3.41
CA GLU A 54 12.10 -15.29 2.70
C GLU A 54 11.21 -14.06 2.89
N TYR A 55 11.14 -13.55 4.11
CA TYR A 55 10.39 -12.34 4.41
C TYR A 55 11.05 -11.10 3.80
N LYS A 56 12.38 -11.03 3.82
CA LYS A 56 13.12 -9.97 3.17
C LYS A 56 12.87 -9.94 1.66
N GLN A 57 12.89 -11.08 0.98
CA GLN A 57 12.55 -11.18 -0.44
C GLN A 57 11.15 -10.64 -0.72
N LEU A 58 10.16 -11.03 0.10
CA LEU A 58 8.79 -10.51 0.00
C LEU A 58 8.72 -9.00 0.28
N ILE A 59 9.40 -8.49 1.30
CA ILE A 59 9.43 -7.06 1.64
C ILE A 59 10.05 -6.23 0.51
N VAL A 60 11.08 -6.74 -0.17
CA VAL A 60 11.80 -6.01 -1.22
C VAL A 60 11.10 -6.10 -2.58
N HIS A 61 10.48 -7.25 -2.90
CA HIS A 61 10.03 -7.54 -4.26
C HIS A 61 8.53 -7.82 -4.42
N ASP A 62 7.82 -8.32 -3.40
CA ASP A 62 6.39 -8.63 -3.55
C ASP A 62 5.55 -7.34 -3.54
N LYS A 63 4.83 -7.12 -4.65
CA LYS A 63 4.03 -5.91 -4.87
C LYS A 63 2.98 -5.68 -3.78
N ASP A 64 2.35 -6.73 -3.28
CA ASP A 64 1.27 -6.60 -2.29
C ASP A 64 1.82 -6.28 -0.90
N VAL A 65 2.92 -6.94 -0.51
CA VAL A 65 3.64 -6.67 0.73
C VAL A 65 4.16 -5.23 0.74
N ARG A 66 4.80 -4.79 -0.35
CA ARG A 66 5.28 -3.41 -0.50
C ARG A 66 4.13 -2.40 -0.44
N ARG A 67 3.00 -2.69 -1.09
CA ARG A 67 1.80 -1.86 -1.02
C ARG A 67 1.25 -1.77 0.41
N VAL A 68 1.31 -2.84 1.20
CA VAL A 68 0.92 -2.80 2.62
C VAL A 68 1.81 -1.82 3.40
N ILE A 69 3.12 -1.84 3.16
CA ILE A 69 4.08 -0.93 3.81
C ILE A 69 3.81 0.53 3.45
N GLY A 70 3.62 0.85 2.17
CA GLY A 70 3.33 2.23 1.79
C GLY A 70 1.96 2.73 2.26
N LYS A 71 0.98 1.84 2.51
CA LYS A 71 -0.30 2.21 3.16
C LYS A 71 -0.18 2.60 4.63
N PHE A 72 0.98 2.41 5.27
CA PHE A 72 1.15 2.83 6.66
C PHE A 72 1.18 4.36 6.75
N ASN A 73 0.52 4.89 7.78
CA ASN A 73 0.53 6.34 7.97
C ASN A 73 1.85 6.72 8.63
N GLY A 74 2.75 7.34 7.86
CA GLY A 74 4.07 7.77 8.34
C GLY A 74 4.02 8.65 9.59
N LYS A 75 2.99 9.50 9.77
CA LYS A 75 2.82 10.35 10.97
C LYS A 75 2.44 9.56 12.22
N LYS A 76 1.99 8.31 12.07
CA LYS A 76 1.54 7.43 13.17
C LYS A 76 2.50 6.27 13.42
N ILE A 77 3.49 6.04 12.55
CA ILE A 77 4.47 4.95 12.65
C ILE A 77 5.20 4.96 14.01
N ASP A 78 5.48 6.12 14.59
CA ASP A 78 6.18 6.22 15.88
C ASP A 78 5.28 5.93 17.09
N LYS A 79 3.96 5.82 16.92
CA LYS A 79 3.04 5.59 18.04
C LYS A 79 2.93 4.09 18.35
N THR A 80 3.18 3.68 19.59
CA THR A 80 3.20 2.27 20.04
C THR A 80 1.99 1.45 19.59
N PHE A 81 0.77 2.00 19.74
CA PHE A 81 -0.46 1.33 19.28
C PHE A 81 -0.41 1.01 17.79
N PHE A 82 0.03 1.97 16.97
CA PHE A 82 0.13 1.80 15.53
C PHE A 82 1.30 0.90 15.14
N GLN A 83 2.43 0.94 15.86
CA GLN A 83 3.52 -0.01 15.65
C GLN A 83 3.07 -1.45 15.81
N ASN A 84 2.37 -1.78 16.91
CA ASN A 84 1.88 -3.14 17.11
C ASN A 84 0.89 -3.55 16.02
N ARG A 85 0.00 -2.63 15.62
CA ARG A 85 -0.95 -2.86 14.53
C ARG A 85 -0.24 -3.10 13.19
N TYR A 86 0.77 -2.31 12.87
CA TYR A 86 1.53 -2.41 11.62
C TYR A 86 2.39 -3.66 11.59
N ARG A 87 3.05 -4.01 12.70
CA ARG A 87 3.78 -5.26 12.88
C ARG A 87 2.88 -6.46 12.59
N LYS A 88 1.75 -6.58 13.31
CA LYS A 88 0.80 -7.69 13.11
C LYS A 88 0.30 -7.76 11.67
N LYS A 89 -0.07 -6.62 11.09
CA LYS A 89 -0.56 -6.58 9.71
C LYS A 89 0.49 -7.07 8.73
N LEU A 90 1.72 -6.57 8.84
CA LEU A 90 2.81 -6.97 7.94
C LEU A 90 3.18 -8.44 8.11
N GLN A 91 3.29 -8.92 9.35
CA GLN A 91 3.56 -10.33 9.65
C GLN A 91 2.52 -11.26 9.05
N ASN A 92 1.23 -10.94 9.22
CA ASN A 92 0.15 -11.75 8.64
C ASN A 92 0.21 -11.78 7.11
N THR A 93 0.48 -10.64 6.47
CA THR A 93 0.63 -10.58 5.00
C THR A 93 1.83 -11.41 4.52
N LEU A 94 2.96 -11.33 5.23
CA LEU A 94 4.14 -12.13 4.90
C LEU A 94 3.88 -13.63 5.02
N GLN A 95 3.24 -14.06 6.12
CA GLN A 95 2.87 -15.46 6.32
C GLN A 95 1.89 -15.97 5.26
N GLN A 96 0.87 -15.18 4.91
CA GLN A 96 -0.06 -15.53 3.83
C GLN A 96 0.64 -15.71 2.50
N LYS A 97 1.54 -14.79 2.14
CA LYS A 97 2.32 -14.87 0.90
C LYS A 97 3.27 -16.06 0.89
N LEU A 98 3.95 -16.31 2.00
CA LEU A 98 4.84 -17.45 2.12
C LEU A 98 4.08 -18.77 1.96
N ASN A 99 2.96 -18.94 2.68
CA ASN A 99 2.16 -20.17 2.61
C ASN A 99 1.57 -20.40 1.21
N ASN A 100 1.12 -19.34 0.53
CA ASN A 100 0.61 -19.44 -0.84
C ASN A 100 1.69 -19.76 -1.88
N ASN A 101 2.97 -19.50 -1.60
CA ASN A 101 4.08 -19.85 -2.48
C ASN A 101 4.50 -21.33 -2.34
N PHE A 102 4.03 -22.02 -1.30
CA PHE A 102 4.31 -23.44 -1.04
C PHE A 102 3.09 -24.36 -1.22
N ALA A 103 1.96 -23.80 -1.67
CA ALA A 103 0.74 -24.53 -2.02
C ALA A 103 0.62 -24.68 -3.54
#